data_AF-A0AAV8ZNG8-F1
#
_entry.id   AF-A0AAV8ZNG8-F1
#
_cell.length_a   1.000
_cell.length_b   1.000
_cell.length_c   1.000
_cell.angle_alpha   90.00
_cell.angle_beta   90.00
_cell.angle_gamma   90.00
#
_symmetry.space_group_name_H-M   'P 1'
#
loop_
_entity.id
_entity.type
_entity.pdbx_description
1 polymer ?
#
loop_
_entity_poly.entity_id
_entity_poly.type
_entity_poly.pdbx_seq_one_letter_code
_entity_poly.pdbx_strand_id
1 'polypeptide(L)'
;MVENWASRVRELRDICDSVKSRLDKAYNQSAARYNLRRRTPLPLEVGQVVWKRNHTLSDAGNYFASKLAPKFLKCKVAGKVTPNVYKLTDFQSGKYLGHWHIQDLKLD
;
A
#
# COMPACT_ATOMS: atom_id res chain seq x y z
N MET A 1 -49.76 14.28 30.09
CA MET A 1 -49.41 13.19 29.16
C MET A 1 -48.38 13.59 28.08
N VAL A 2 -48.11 14.89 27.85
CA VAL A 2 -47.13 15.39 26.84
C VAL A 2 -45.67 15.39 27.34
N GLU A 3 -45.48 15.49 28.67
CA GLU A 3 -44.17 15.65 29.32
C GLU A 3 -43.25 14.42 29.18
N ASN A 4 -43.84 13.23 29.11
CA ASN A 4 -43.13 11.95 28.93
C ASN A 4 -42.50 11.82 27.53
N TRP A 5 -43.18 12.29 26.49
CA TRP A 5 -42.70 12.22 25.11
C TRP A 5 -41.49 13.14 24.88
N ALA A 6 -41.57 14.39 25.35
CA ALA A 6 -40.47 15.34 25.23
C ALA A 6 -39.21 14.92 26.01
N SER A 7 -39.38 14.21 27.13
CA SER A 7 -38.26 13.61 27.87
C SER A 7 -37.61 12.49 27.07
N ARG A 8 -38.42 11.59 26.52
CA ARG A 8 -37.93 10.43 25.75
C ARG A 8 -37.23 10.81 24.45
N VAL A 9 -37.70 11.85 23.77
CA VAL A 9 -37.02 12.41 22.59
C VAL A 9 -35.66 13.01 22.95
N ARG A 10 -35.54 13.67 24.12
CA ARG A 10 -34.25 14.17 24.62
C ARG A 10 -33.29 13.04 24.96
N GLU A 11 -33.75 12.02 25.69
CA GLU A 11 -32.92 10.85 25.99
C GLU A 11 -32.42 10.15 24.73
N LEU A 12 -33.27 9.97 23.71
CA LEU A 12 -32.86 9.38 22.43
C LEU A 12 -31.79 10.23 21.72
N ARG A 13 -31.92 11.56 21.77
CA ARG A 13 -30.93 12.48 21.20
C ARG A 13 -29.59 12.37 21.93
N ASP A 14 -29.62 12.35 23.26
CA ASP A 14 -28.41 12.22 24.08
C ASP A 14 -27.70 10.88 23.84
N ILE A 15 -28.48 9.80 23.68
CA ILE A 15 -27.94 8.48 23.29
C ILE A 15 -27.29 8.55 21.90
N CYS A 16 -27.96 9.15 20.92
CA CYS A 16 -27.40 9.30 19.57
C CYS A 16 -26.10 10.10 19.57
N ASP A 17 -26.03 11.19 20.33
CA ASP A 17 -24.84 12.04 20.40
C ASP A 17 -23.69 11.32 21.14
N SER A 18 -24.01 10.53 22.17
CA SER A 18 -23.04 9.65 22.85
C SER A 18 -22.49 8.57 21.91
N VAL A 19 -23.35 7.94 21.10
CA VAL A 19 -22.91 6.94 20.11
C VAL A 19 -22.00 7.56 19.06
N LYS A 20 -22.35 8.73 18.51
CA LYS A 20 -21.49 9.44 17.55
C LYS A 20 -20.11 9.76 18.13
N SER A 21 -20.07 10.32 19.33
CA SER A 21 -18.81 10.64 20.03
C SER A 21 -17.94 9.39 20.24
N ARG A 22 -18.54 8.26 20.61
CA ARG A 22 -17.82 6.99 20.77
C ARG A 22 -17.28 6.45 19.45
N LEU A 23 -18.07 6.55 18.37
CA LEU A 23 -17.63 6.15 17.02
C LEU A 23 -16.45 6.99 16.55
N ASP A 24 -16.51 8.31 16.71
CA ASP A 24 -15.41 9.21 16.34
C ASP A 24 -14.15 8.90 17.13
N LYS A 25 -14.29 8.67 18.45
CA LYS A 25 -13.15 8.28 19.29
C LYS A 25 -12.54 6.96 18.84
N ALA A 26 -13.36 5.95 18.54
CA ALA A 26 -12.90 4.65 18.06
C ALA A 26 -12.22 4.75 16.68
N TYR A 27 -12.78 5.56 15.78
CA TYR A 27 -12.19 5.86 14.47
C TYR A 27 -10.82 6.51 14.64
N ASN A 28 -10.72 7.58 15.44
CA ASN A 28 -9.47 8.31 15.64
C ASN A 28 -8.37 7.42 16.25
N GLN A 29 -8.70 6.57 17.23
CA GLN A 29 -7.76 5.64 17.83
C GLN A 29 -7.27 4.59 16.82
N SER A 30 -8.20 4.04 16.03
CA SER A 30 -7.88 3.06 14.99
C SER A 30 -7.03 3.68 13.87
N ALA A 31 -7.42 4.87 13.40
CA ALA A 31 -6.71 5.62 12.38
C ALA A 31 -5.30 6.00 12.83
N ALA A 32 -5.12 6.48 14.07
CA ALA A 32 -3.80 6.78 14.61
C ALA A 32 -2.90 5.54 14.61
N ARG A 33 -3.39 4.40 15.09
CA ARG A 33 -2.60 3.13 15.12
C ARG A 33 -2.28 2.63 13.72
N TYR A 34 -3.25 2.65 12.80
CA TYR A 34 -3.09 2.18 11.43
C TYR A 34 -2.12 3.07 10.64
N ASN A 35 -2.28 4.39 10.76
CA ASN A 35 -1.45 5.36 10.03
C ASN A 35 -0.03 5.46 10.58
N LEU A 36 0.18 5.29 11.91
CA LEU A 36 1.50 5.43 12.55
C LEU A 36 2.58 4.52 11.95
N ARG A 37 2.19 3.30 11.51
CA ARG A 37 3.13 2.32 10.94
C ARG A 37 3.08 2.26 9.42
N ARG A 38 2.26 3.10 8.79
CA ARG A 38 2.23 3.21 7.33
C ARG A 38 3.52 3.93 6.92
N ARG A 39 4.55 3.16 6.56
CA ARG A 39 5.70 3.69 5.85
C ARG A 39 5.14 4.33 4.59
N THR A 40 5.05 5.66 4.54
CA THR A 40 4.71 6.37 3.30
C THR A 40 5.85 6.07 2.35
N PRO A 41 5.66 5.18 1.35
CA PRO A 41 6.72 4.91 0.41
C PRO A 41 6.97 6.21 -0.35
N LEU A 42 8.23 6.55 -0.61
CA LEU A 42 8.53 7.66 -1.50
C LEU A 42 7.81 7.38 -2.82
N PRO A 43 6.86 8.23 -3.27
CA PRO A 43 6.13 7.97 -4.50
C PRO A 43 7.14 7.93 -5.65
N LEU A 44 7.07 6.87 -6.45
CA LEU A 44 7.92 6.75 -7.64
C LEU A 44 7.24 7.45 -8.81
N GLU A 45 8.04 8.19 -9.56
CA GLU A 45 7.56 8.90 -10.74
C GLU A 45 7.63 8.03 -11.99
N VAL A 46 6.73 8.27 -12.93
CA VAL A 46 6.78 7.57 -14.22
C VAL A 46 8.06 7.96 -14.96
N GLY A 47 8.77 6.96 -15.44
CA GLY A 47 10.07 7.08 -16.08
C GLY A 47 11.25 7.01 -15.12
N GLN A 48 11.03 6.97 -13.81
CA GLN A 48 12.11 6.80 -12.84
C GLN A 48 12.78 5.44 -12.97
N VAL A 49 14.09 5.42 -12.81
CA VAL A 49 14.91 4.21 -12.81
C VAL A 49 14.94 3.63 -11.40
N VAL A 50 14.68 2.33 -11.30
CA VAL A 50 14.60 1.62 -10.03
C VAL A 50 15.22 0.23 -10.15
N TRP A 51 15.59 -0.33 -9.01
CA TRP A 51 16.07 -1.71 -8.89
C TRP A 51 14.99 -2.61 -8.34
N LYS A 52 14.58 -3.61 -9.12
CA LYS A 52 13.58 -4.61 -8.73
C LYS A 52 14.27 -5.86 -8.18
N ARG A 53 13.77 -6.42 -7.08
CA ARG A 53 14.25 -7.71 -6.56
C ARG A 53 14.08 -8.82 -7.60
N ASN A 54 15.14 -9.61 -7.80
CA ASN A 54 15.14 -10.72 -8.74
C ASN A 54 14.70 -12.02 -8.05
N HIS A 55 13.79 -12.76 -8.68
CA HIS A 55 13.26 -14.04 -8.18
C HIS A 55 13.39 -15.09 -9.29
N THR A 56 14.62 -15.57 -9.52
CA THR A 56 14.92 -16.60 -10.52
C THR A 56 15.11 -17.97 -9.86
N LEU A 57 14.70 -19.02 -10.55
CA LEU A 57 14.97 -20.42 -10.16
C LEU A 57 16.24 -20.91 -10.87
N SER A 58 16.96 -21.85 -10.26
CA SER A 58 18.07 -22.53 -10.94
C SER A 58 17.55 -23.41 -12.05
N ASP A 59 18.30 -23.52 -13.13
CA ASP A 59 17.99 -24.36 -14.28
C ASP A 59 19.26 -25.09 -14.71
N ALA A 60 19.34 -26.38 -14.38
CA ALA A 60 20.49 -27.21 -14.71
C ALA A 60 20.64 -27.44 -16.22
N GLY A 61 19.53 -27.48 -16.98
CA GLY A 61 19.56 -27.70 -18.42
C GLY A 61 20.17 -26.51 -19.17
N ASN A 62 20.01 -25.30 -18.62
CA ASN A 62 20.61 -24.08 -19.14
C ASN A 62 21.91 -23.67 -18.42
N TYR A 63 22.50 -24.57 -17.61
CA TYR A 63 23.70 -24.30 -16.81
C TYR A 63 23.58 -23.04 -15.92
N PHE A 64 22.37 -22.75 -15.43
CA PHE A 64 22.04 -21.56 -14.67
C PHE A 64 21.85 -21.85 -13.18
N ALA A 65 22.64 -21.19 -12.34
CA ALA A 65 22.49 -21.26 -10.88
C ALA A 65 21.91 -19.94 -10.34
N SER A 66 20.72 -19.98 -9.74
CA SER A 66 20.08 -18.79 -9.16
C SER A 66 20.92 -18.13 -8.06
N LYS A 67 21.75 -18.92 -7.37
CA LYS A 67 22.69 -18.44 -6.34
C LYS A 67 23.72 -17.43 -6.88
N LEU A 68 24.04 -17.52 -8.18
CA LEU A 68 24.97 -16.62 -8.86
C LEU A 68 24.26 -15.50 -9.63
N ALA A 69 22.92 -15.53 -9.66
CA ALA A 69 22.15 -14.52 -10.37
C ALA A 69 22.18 -13.17 -9.64
N PRO A 70 22.11 -12.03 -10.36
CA PRO A 70 21.98 -10.73 -9.74
C PRO A 70 20.76 -10.66 -8.81
N LYS A 71 20.96 -10.15 -7.59
CA LYS A 71 19.90 -10.03 -6.59
C LYS A 71 18.84 -8.99 -6.95
N PHE A 72 19.22 -7.97 -7.71
CA PHE A 72 18.35 -6.91 -8.20
C PHE A 72 18.60 -6.67 -9.69
N LEU A 73 17.54 -6.28 -10.40
CA LEU A 73 17.56 -5.95 -11.83
C LEU A 73 17.16 -4.50 -12.02
N LYS A 74 17.84 -3.81 -12.95
CA LYS A 74 17.55 -2.42 -13.28
C LYS A 74 16.30 -2.34 -14.14
N CYS A 75 15.36 -1.47 -13.77
CA CYS A 75 14.04 -1.34 -14.41
C CYS A 75 13.63 0.13 -14.48
N LYS A 76 12.57 0.41 -15.25
CA LYS A 76 11.94 1.73 -15.34
C LYS A 76 10.49 1.65 -14.90
N VAL A 77 10.03 2.67 -14.18
CA VAL A 77 8.62 2.80 -13.80
C VAL A 77 7.81 3.22 -15.01
N ALA A 78 6.87 2.37 -15.44
CA ALA A 78 5.99 2.64 -16.57
C ALA A 78 4.66 3.28 -16.16
N GLY A 79 4.27 3.15 -14.88
CA GLY A 79 3.01 3.70 -14.39
C GLY A 79 2.75 3.35 -12.93
N LYS A 80 1.83 4.09 -12.30
CA LYS A 80 1.34 3.84 -10.95
C LYS A 80 -0.01 3.16 -11.00
N VAL A 81 -0.18 2.06 -10.26
CA VAL A 81 -1.45 1.33 -10.17
C VAL A 81 -2.16 1.68 -8.87
N THR A 82 -1.46 1.56 -7.75
CA THR A 82 -1.92 1.94 -6.42
C THR A 82 -0.79 2.68 -5.69
N PRO A 83 -0.99 3.24 -4.48
CA PRO A 83 0.09 3.90 -3.74
C PRO A 83 1.35 3.05 -3.55
N ASN A 84 1.20 1.72 -3.50
CA ASN A 84 2.30 0.80 -3.25
C ASN A 84 2.64 -0.11 -4.44
N VAL A 85 1.88 -0.07 -5.53
CA VAL A 85 2.06 -0.98 -6.67
C VAL A 85 2.30 -0.20 -7.95
N TYR A 86 3.40 -0.53 -8.63
CA TYR A 86 3.88 0.13 -9.83
C TYR A 86 4.00 -0.86 -11.00
N LYS A 87 3.74 -0.38 -12.20
CA LYS A 87 4.04 -1.07 -13.47
C LYS A 87 5.50 -0.84 -13.78
N LEU A 88 6.22 -1.92 -14.09
CA LEU A 88 7.63 -1.84 -14.46
C LEU A 88 7.87 -2.32 -15.89
N THR A 89 8.88 -1.74 -16.52
CA THR A 89 9.46 -2.22 -17.77
C THR A 89 10.94 -2.49 -17.58
N ASP A 90 11.46 -3.43 -18.33
CA ASP A 90 12.88 -3.72 -18.40
C ASP A 90 13.64 -2.49 -18.90
N PHE A 91 14.82 -2.24 -18.32
CA PHE A 91 15.58 -1.02 -18.61
C PHE A 91 16.13 -0.98 -20.04
N GLN A 92 16.52 -2.13 -20.60
CA GLN A 92 17.15 -2.20 -21.93
C GLN A 92 16.12 -2.54 -23.02
N SER A 93 15.34 -3.59 -22.82
CA SER A 93 14.40 -4.09 -23.83
C SER A 93 13.06 -3.37 -23.85
N GLY A 94 12.73 -2.62 -22.79
CA GLY A 94 11.40 -2.01 -22.63
C GLY A 94 10.27 -3.02 -22.38
N LYS A 95 10.59 -4.31 -22.25
CA LYS A 95 9.61 -5.38 -22.03
C LYS A 95 8.84 -5.13 -20.73
N TYR A 96 7.52 -5.33 -20.76
CA TYR A 96 6.70 -5.24 -19.56
C TYR A 96 7.05 -6.33 -18.54
N LEU A 97 7.33 -5.92 -17.29
CA LEU A 97 7.75 -6.79 -16.18
C LEU A 97 6.64 -7.03 -15.14
N GLY A 98 5.44 -6.53 -15.38
CA GLY A 98 4.29 -6.72 -14.49
C GLY A 98 4.13 -5.62 -13.42
N HIS A 99 3.30 -5.94 -12.43
CA HIS A 99 3.01 -5.11 -11.28
C HIS A 99 3.89 -5.50 -10.08
N TRP A 100 4.52 -4.51 -9.45
CA TRP A 100 5.47 -4.73 -8.36
C TRP A 100 5.16 -3.86 -7.15
N HIS A 101 5.23 -4.48 -5.98
CA HIS A 101 5.08 -3.76 -4.72
C HIS A 101 6.36 -2.97 -4.41
N ILE A 102 6.21 -1.75 -3.92
CA ILE A 102 7.32 -0.82 -3.64
C ILE A 102 8.34 -1.35 -2.62
N GLN A 103 7.95 -2.30 -1.77
CA GLN A 103 8.87 -2.97 -0.83
C GLN A 103 9.98 -3.77 -1.53
N ASP A 104 9.70 -4.24 -2.76
CA ASP A 104 10.61 -5.04 -3.56
C ASP A 104 11.40 -4.17 -4.55
N LEU A 105 11.23 -2.86 -4.47
CA LEU A 105 11.90 -1.86 -5.27
C LEU A 105 12.89 -1.08 -4.41
N LYS A 106 14.00 -0.70 -5.03
CA LYS A 106 14.97 0.24 -4.50
C LYS A 106 15.18 1.37 -5.49
N LEU A 107 15.46 2.56 -4.98
CA LEU A 107 15.90 3.69 -5.78
C LEU A 107 17.32 3.41 -6.30
N ASP A 108 17.62 3.87 -7.52
CA ASP A 108 18.97 3.87 -8.11
C ASP A 108 19.83 4.99 -7.51
#